data_AF-A0A2D2C2H0-F1
#
_entry.id   AF-A0A2D2C2H0-F1
#
_cell.length_a   1.000
_cell.length_b   1.000
_cell.length_c   1.000
_cell.angle_alpha   90.00
_cell.angle_beta   90.00
_cell.angle_gamma   90.00
#
_symmetry.space_group_name_H-M   'P 1'
#
loop_
_entity.id
_entity.type
_entity.pdbx_description
1 polymer ?
#
loop_
_entity_poly.entity_id
_entity_poly.type
_entity_poly.pdbx_seq_one_letter_code
_entity_poly.pdbx_strand_id
1 'polypeptide(L)'
;MFMPATAFTPIRPRPLTDIEFCAWIGQAVPGDRLEYHRGFLGIDTTAVISTLPEPERRRLGALASAAYRAFDAALVHLVQVRLGPDRFAYLAIARTKPRNAPIPFSQLIVTEEAA
;
A
#
# COMPACT_ATOMS: atom_id res chain seq x y z
N MET A 1 15.56 21.96 -4.93
CA MET A 1 15.44 20.80 -5.85
C MET A 1 13.95 20.51 -5.99
N PHE A 2 13.34 20.87 -7.11
CA PHE A 2 11.90 20.69 -7.34
C PHE A 2 11.71 19.24 -7.80
N MET A 3 11.21 18.36 -6.93
CA MET A 3 10.77 17.04 -7.37
C MET A 3 9.42 17.26 -8.06
N PRO A 4 9.30 17.03 -9.38
CA PRO A 4 7.99 17.09 -10.00
C PRO A 4 7.12 16.07 -9.26
N ALA A 5 6.01 16.52 -8.67
CA ALA A 5 5.05 15.59 -8.10
C ALA A 5 4.57 14.72 -9.25
N THR A 6 5.04 13.48 -9.32
CA THR A 6 4.65 12.53 -10.35
C THR A 6 3.13 12.55 -10.42
N ALA A 7 2.59 12.94 -11.57
CA ALA A 7 1.17 12.87 -11.82
C ALA A 7 0.69 11.47 -11.42
N PHE A 8 -0.45 11.39 -10.73
CA PHE A 8 -1.03 10.12 -10.30
C PHE A 8 -0.90 9.12 -11.42
N THR A 9 -0.27 7.96 -11.18
CA THR A 9 -0.38 6.88 -12.15
C THR A 9 -1.84 6.42 -12.04
N PRO A 10 -2.71 6.77 -13.01
CA PRO A 10 -4.11 6.40 -12.91
C PRO A 10 -4.17 4.87 -13.01
N ILE A 11 -5.13 4.29 -12.29
CA ILE A 11 -5.37 2.85 -12.34
C ILE A 11 -5.60 2.45 -13.81
N ARG A 12 -4.99 1.33 -14.21
CA ARG A 12 -5.25 0.67 -15.50
C ARG A 12 -6.76 0.36 -15.62
N PRO A 13 -7.30 0.05 -16.81
CA PRO A 13 -8.71 -0.35 -16.97
C PRO A 13 -9.12 -1.59 -16.16
N ARG A 14 -8.17 -2.28 -15.50
CA ARG A 14 -8.42 -3.39 -14.58
C ARG A 14 -7.99 -3.03 -13.15
N PRO A 15 -8.68 -3.57 -12.12
CA PRO A 15 -8.27 -3.43 -10.74
C PRO A 15 -6.82 -3.86 -10.53
N LEU A 16 -6.09 -3.08 -9.74
CA LEU A 16 -4.72 -3.40 -9.31
C LEU A 16 -4.75 -4.65 -8.42
N THR A 17 -3.80 -5.56 -8.60
CA THR A 17 -3.63 -6.70 -7.68
C THR A 17 -2.63 -6.37 -6.56
N ASP A 18 -2.68 -7.14 -5.48
CA ASP A 18 -1.70 -7.09 -4.39
C ASP A 18 -0.27 -7.38 -4.87
N ILE A 19 -0.10 -8.31 -5.82
CA ILE A 19 1.21 -8.61 -6.43
C ILE A 19 1.75 -7.39 -7.18
N GLU A 20 0.91 -6.71 -7.97
CA GLU A 20 1.30 -5.50 -8.70
C GLU A 20 1.63 -4.34 -7.78
N PHE A 21 0.89 -4.22 -6.68
CA PHE A 21 1.19 -3.25 -5.62
C PHE A 21 2.56 -3.51 -4.98
N CYS A 22 2.87 -4.77 -4.64
CA CYS A 22 4.17 -5.16 -4.11
C CYS A 22 5.31 -4.91 -5.13
N ALA A 23 5.08 -5.23 -6.41
CA ALA A 23 6.04 -4.95 -7.47
C ALA A 23 6.30 -3.44 -7.62
N TRP A 24 5.26 -2.62 -7.56
CA TRP A 24 5.38 -1.17 -7.54
C TRP A 24 6.21 -0.69 -6.34
N ILE A 25 5.96 -1.18 -5.13
CA ILE A 25 6.79 -0.84 -3.96
C ILE A 25 8.27 -1.15 -4.21
N GLY A 26 8.58 -2.31 -4.80
CA GLY A 26 9.94 -2.73 -5.11
C GLY A 26 10.70 -1.73 -5.99
N GLN A 27 10.01 -1.13 -6.96
CA GLN A 27 10.60 -0.24 -7.98
C GLN A 27 10.41 1.26 -7.71
N ALA A 28 9.41 1.63 -6.90
CA ALA A 28 9.05 3.02 -6.63
C ALA A 28 10.20 3.81 -6.00
N VAL A 29 10.33 5.07 -6.42
CA VAL A 29 11.22 6.06 -5.80
C VAL A 29 10.48 6.86 -4.73
N PRO A 30 11.18 7.42 -3.72
CA PRO A 30 10.52 8.18 -2.66
C PRO A 30 9.69 9.34 -3.22
N GLY A 31 8.44 9.43 -2.79
CA GLY A 31 7.46 10.41 -3.27
C GLY A 31 6.57 9.94 -4.41
N ASP A 32 6.88 8.82 -5.07
CA ASP A 32 5.98 8.21 -6.06
C ASP A 32 4.62 7.90 -5.46
N ARG A 33 3.56 8.09 -6.24
CA ARG A 33 2.18 7.92 -5.80
C ARG A 33 1.46 6.89 -6.65
N LEU A 34 0.79 5.96 -5.99
CA LEU A 34 -0.06 4.96 -6.62
C LEU A 34 -1.47 5.05 -6.04
N GLU A 35 -2.45 5.32 -6.90
CA GLU A 35 -3.86 5.11 -6.55
C GLU A 35 -4.14 3.60 -6.63
N TYR A 36 -4.47 2.98 -5.50
CA TYR A 36 -4.75 1.54 -5.46
C TYR A 36 -6.24 1.23 -5.42
N HIS A 37 -7.08 2.21 -5.05
CA HIS A 37 -8.52 2.05 -5.04
C HIS A 37 -9.24 3.41 -5.12
N ARG A 38 -10.42 3.39 -5.75
CA ARG A 38 -11.32 4.53 -5.85
C ARG A 38 -12.72 4.07 -5.45
N GLY A 39 -13.35 4.78 -4.52
CA GLY A 39 -14.59 4.34 -3.89
C GLY A 39 -14.53 4.49 -2.39
N PHE A 40 -15.22 3.62 -1.66
CA PHE A 40 -15.23 3.58 -0.21
C PHE A 40 -14.57 2.29 0.24
N LEU A 41 -13.25 2.30 0.45
CA LEU A 41 -12.49 1.08 0.72
C LEU A 41 -13.08 0.20 1.85
N GLY A 42 -13.57 0.84 2.92
CA GLY A 42 -14.21 0.13 4.04
C GLY A 42 -15.54 -0.53 3.65
N ILE A 43 -16.36 0.13 2.83
CA ILE A 43 -17.61 -0.43 2.32
C ILE A 43 -17.30 -1.52 1.31
N ASP A 44 -16.42 -1.23 0.35
CA ASP A 44 -16.13 -2.08 -0.80
C ASP A 44 -15.46 -3.40 -0.40
N THR A 45 -14.79 -3.47 0.76
CA THR A 45 -14.21 -4.71 1.33
C THR A 45 -15.18 -5.50 2.23
N THR A 46 -16.27 -4.88 2.71
CA THR A 46 -17.16 -5.48 3.72
C THR A 46 -18.28 -6.31 3.10
N ALA A 47 -18.39 -7.59 3.48
CA ALA A 47 -19.31 -8.56 2.87
C ALA A 47 -20.78 -8.13 2.87
N VAL A 48 -21.22 -7.49 3.95
CA VAL A 48 -22.63 -7.18 4.21
C VAL A 48 -23.11 -5.96 3.41
N ILE A 49 -22.21 -5.03 3.06
CA ILE A 49 -22.56 -3.72 2.51
C ILE A 49 -21.89 -3.40 1.17
N SER A 50 -20.93 -4.21 0.72
CA SER A 50 -20.25 -4.03 -0.56
C SER A 50 -21.18 -4.41 -1.72
N THR A 51 -21.15 -3.60 -2.78
CA THR A 51 -21.79 -3.94 -4.06
C THR A 51 -20.89 -4.77 -4.97
N LEU A 52 -19.62 -5.02 -4.57
CA LEU A 52 -18.68 -5.80 -5.37
C LEU A 52 -18.96 -7.31 -5.27
N PRO A 53 -18.81 -8.07 -6.37
CA PRO A 53 -18.81 -9.51 -6.33
C PRO A 53 -17.76 -10.06 -5.34
N GLU A 54 -18.05 -11.20 -4.72
CA GLU A 54 -17.17 -11.80 -3.70
C GLU A 54 -15.70 -11.97 -4.15
N PRO A 55 -15.39 -12.41 -5.40
CA PRO A 55 -14.01 -12.51 -5.85
C PRO A 55 -13.29 -11.16 -5.92
N GLU A 56 -13.99 -10.11 -6.35
CA GLU A 56 -13.44 -8.74 -6.44
C GLU A 56 -13.24 -8.14 -5.05
N ARG A 57 -14.21 -8.32 -4.16
CA ARG A 57 -14.13 -7.92 -2.76
C ARG A 57 -12.95 -8.58 -2.05
N ARG A 58 -12.75 -9.89 -2.24
CA ARG A 58 -11.60 -10.62 -1.66
C ARG A 58 -10.26 -10.09 -2.20
N ARG A 59 -10.18 -9.83 -3.50
CA ARG A 59 -8.99 -9.22 -4.12
C ARG A 59 -8.70 -7.82 -3.54
N LEU A 60 -9.73 -6.97 -3.42
CA LEU A 60 -9.58 -5.65 -2.83
C LEU A 60 -9.17 -5.73 -1.34
N GLY A 61 -9.73 -6.67 -0.58
CA GLY A 61 -9.33 -6.93 0.80
C GLY A 61 -7.87 -7.37 0.94
N ALA A 62 -7.40 -8.24 0.02
CA ALA A 62 -5.99 -8.65 -0.02
C ALA A 62 -5.07 -7.46 -0.36
N LEU A 63 -5.44 -6.64 -1.35
CA LEU A 63 -4.70 -5.42 -1.71
C LEU A 63 -4.66 -4.41 -0.55
N ALA A 64 -5.79 -4.16 0.11
CA ALA A 64 -5.87 -3.28 1.27
C ALA A 64 -4.98 -3.78 2.42
N SER A 65 -4.97 -5.09 2.66
CA SER A 65 -4.11 -5.72 3.66
C SER A 65 -2.63 -5.58 3.32
N ALA A 66 -2.26 -5.75 2.04
CA ALA A 66 -0.89 -5.55 1.56
C ALA A 66 -0.45 -4.08 1.72
N ALA A 67 -1.32 -3.13 1.39
CA ALA A 67 -1.08 -1.70 1.58
C ALA A 67 -0.85 -1.35 3.06
N TYR A 68 -1.65 -1.92 3.96
CA TYR A 68 -1.49 -1.73 5.39
C TYR A 68 -0.17 -2.32 5.91
N ARG A 69 0.20 -3.54 5.49
CA ARG A 69 1.51 -4.13 5.84
C ARG A 69 2.69 -3.30 5.33
N ALA A 70 2.58 -2.72 4.13
CA ALA A 70 3.61 -1.84 3.60
C ALA A 70 3.73 -0.52 4.38
N PHE A 71 2.61 0.01 4.88
CA PHE A 71 2.62 1.16 5.78
C PHE A 71 3.31 0.85 7.10
N ASP A 72 2.95 -0.29 7.71
CA ASP A 72 3.51 -0.78 8.97
C ASP A 72 5.01 -1.06 8.86
N ALA A 73 5.44 -1.69 7.77
CA ALA A 73 6.84 -1.94 7.41
C ALA A 73 7.61 -0.70 6.96
N ALA A 74 7.02 0.48 7.11
CA ALA A 74 7.66 1.73 6.82
C ALA A 74 8.01 2.03 5.34
N LEU A 75 7.34 1.36 4.39
CA LEU A 75 7.62 1.46 2.96
C LEU A 75 6.76 2.50 2.24
N VAL A 76 5.54 2.76 2.73
CA VAL A 76 4.62 3.74 2.14
C VAL A 76 3.95 4.61 3.20
N HIS A 77 3.46 5.78 2.81
CA HIS A 77 2.39 6.49 3.51
C HIS A 77 1.07 6.16 2.83
N LEU A 78 0.00 5.97 3.62
CA LEU A 78 -1.35 5.81 3.10
C LEU A 78 -2.09 7.14 3.22
N VAL A 79 -2.72 7.57 2.13
CA VAL A 79 -3.45 8.84 2.06
C VAL A 79 -4.82 8.61 1.43
N GLN A 80 -5.83 9.25 1.98
CA GLN A 80 -7.16 9.33 1.40
C GLN A 80 -7.39 10.75 0.85
N VAL A 81 -7.83 10.86 -0.40
CA VAL A 81 -8.17 12.13 -1.04
C VAL A 81 -9.64 12.13 -1.44
N ARG A 82 -10.39 13.14 -0.97
CA ARG A 82 -11.77 13.34 -1.42
C ARG A 82 -11.79 14.02 -2.77
N LEU A 83 -12.40 13.36 -3.76
CA LEU A 83 -12.49 13.81 -5.14
C LEU A 83 -13.88 14.38 -5.50
N GLY A 84 -14.85 14.20 -4.63
CA GLY A 84 -16.22 14.66 -4.79
C GLY A 84 -17.15 14.05 -3.72
N PRO A 85 -18.46 14.32 -3.81
CA PRO A 85 -19.45 13.55 -3.07
C PRO A 85 -19.27 12.06 -3.39
N ASP A 86 -19.16 11.24 -2.35
CA ASP A 86 -19.07 9.77 -2.45
C ASP A 86 -17.92 9.23 -3.31
N ARG A 87 -16.90 10.05 -3.55
CA ARG A 87 -15.72 9.67 -4.35
C ARG A 87 -14.46 9.97 -3.57
N PHE A 88 -13.78 8.92 -3.15
CA PHE A 88 -12.49 9.00 -2.50
C PHE A 88 -11.45 8.20 -3.30
N ALA A 89 -10.25 8.72 -3.41
CA ALA A 89 -9.08 8.01 -3.89
C ALA A 89 -8.22 7.58 -2.70
N TYR A 90 -7.79 6.33 -2.72
CA TYR A 90 -6.88 5.76 -1.76
C TYR A 90 -5.52 5.60 -2.41
N LEU A 91 -4.51 6.21 -1.79
CA LEU A 91 -3.18 6.39 -2.34
C LEU A 91 -2.15 5.74 -1.43
N ALA A 92 -1.17 5.09 -2.04
CA ALA A 92 0.10 4.79 -1.41
C ALA A 92 1.16 5.77 -1.95
N ILE A 93 1.91 6.39 -1.05
CA ILE A 93 3.03 7.27 -1.38
C ILE A 93 4.31 6.59 -0.91
N ALA A 94 5.21 6.27 -1.83
CA ALA A 94 6.45 5.58 -1.52
C ALA A 94 7.33 6.41 -0.58
N ARG A 95 7.83 5.76 0.47
CA ARG A 95 8.76 6.37 1.42
C ARG A 95 10.20 6.15 0.99
N THR A 96 11.09 6.91 1.62
CA THR A 96 12.52 6.60 1.59
C THR A 96 12.71 5.20 2.15
N LYS A 97 13.08 4.26 1.27
CA LYS A 97 13.44 2.89 1.69
C LYS A 97 14.63 3.01 2.66
N PRO A 98 14.59 2.33 3.82
CA PRO A 98 15.75 2.29 4.68
C PRO A 98 16.93 1.71 3.88
N ARG A 99 17.91 2.56 3.54
CA ARG A 99 19.20 2.10 2.99
C ARG A 99 19.78 1.19 4.06
N ASN A 100 19.87 -0.12 3.80
CA ASN A 100 20.52 -1.14 4.64
C ASN A 100 20.90 -0.58 6.02
N ALA A 101 19.94 -0.49 6.93
CA ALA A 101 20.29 -0.25 8.31
C ALA A 101 21.14 -1.48 8.69
N PRO A 102 22.42 -1.31 9.06
CA PRO A 102 23.21 -2.44 9.51
C PRO A 102 22.44 -3.07 10.67
N ILE A 103 21.99 -4.31 10.52
CA ILE A 103 21.47 -5.06 11.67
C ILE A 103 22.70 -5.30 12.54
N PRO A 104 22.78 -4.73 13.76
CA PRO A 104 23.91 -4.98 14.62
C PRO A 104 23.98 -6.47 14.92
N PHE A 105 25.15 -7.05 14.75
CA PHE A 105 25.40 -8.50 14.89
C PHE A 105 24.87 -9.07 16.22
N SER A 106 24.83 -8.25 17.27
CA SER A 106 24.26 -8.59 18.58
C SER A 106 22.76 -8.95 18.54
N GLN A 107 21.99 -8.48 17.54
CA GLN A 107 20.58 -8.86 17.35
C GLN A 107 20.40 -10.17 16.58
N LEU A 108 21.47 -10.67 15.94
CA LEU A 108 21.46 -11.95 15.21
C LEU A 108 21.92 -13.13 16.08
N ILE A 109 22.60 -12.84 17.20
CA ILE A 109 22.92 -13.87 18.19
C ILE A 109 21.75 -13.96 19.16
N VAL A 110 20.85 -14.92 18.91
CA VAL A 110 20.00 -15.47 19.97
C VAL A 110 20.92 -16.33 20.82
N THR A 111 21.36 -15.81 21.96
CA THR A 111 21.86 -16.66 23.04
C THR A 111 20.65 -17.32 23.69
N GLU A 112 20.26 -18.50 23.19
CA GLU A 112 19.66 -19.50 24.06
C GLU A 112 20.77 -19.94 25.01
N GLU A 113 20.89 -19.25 26.14
CA GLU A 113 21.60 -19.77 27.29
C GLU A 113 20.57 -20.10 28.37
N ALA A 114 20.43 -21.41 28.57
CA ALA A 114 19.49 -22.06 29.45
C ALA A 114 19.60 -21.60 30.91
N ALA A 115 18.44 -21.56 31.58
CA ALA A 115 18.33 -21.74 33.02
C ALA A 115 17.02 -22.50 33.32
#